data_AF-A0AAW9LHH3-F1
#
_entry.id   AF-A0AAW9LHH3-F1
#
_cell.length_a   1.000
_cell.length_b   1.000
_cell.length_c   1.000
_cell.angle_alpha   90.00
_cell.angle_beta   90.00
_cell.angle_gamma   90.00
#
_symmetry.space_group_name_H-M   'P 1'
#
loop_
_entity.id
_entity.type
_entity.pdbx_description
1 polymer ?
#
loop_
_entity_poly.entity_id
_entity_poly.type
_entity_poly.pdbx_seq_one_letter_code
_entity_poly.pdbx_strand_id
1 'polypeptide(L)'
;MTRIGLVVLDTLRKDAFEDYFEWLPGTYYPNTYSTANWTVPAHASLFTGYYSTEVNATAKSTSLDTPDPVLAELFRDAGFRTVGYSANPNVSTKTQFNRGFEEFTDPTELKNPEGTDTMNPEVYGGTTDKEGLALYLGALREILLGDYDTIPSIKLGIGQKFGYRPWQKSIDDDGASVVRDEIEADHPARNQFTFVNLMEAHTPYDPPAEFSTVDEPVSVTLQNMVEGVDDPEKVRRAYDDAARYLSHVYKSIFESMAADYDYVVTLSDHGEMLGEHGMWNHTYGLYSQLTNVPLVITDCSELDASFVDERPVSLVDVHRTLLELAGLSAPSRGWTSGRRSTPSTDCWSSTVSSSQH
;
A
#
# COMPACT_ATOMS: atom_id res chain seq x y z
N MET A 1 -15.68 17.23 13.24
CA MET A 1 -14.53 17.11 12.33
C MET A 1 -14.47 15.66 11.94
N THR A 2 -14.04 15.34 10.71
CA THR A 2 -13.97 13.97 10.21
C THR A 2 -12.52 13.65 9.87
N ARG A 3 -11.98 12.63 10.52
CA ARG A 3 -10.58 12.20 10.45
C ARG A 3 -10.57 10.72 10.05
N ILE A 4 -10.01 10.42 8.89
CA ILE A 4 -10.06 9.09 8.27
C ILE A 4 -8.65 8.64 7.93
N GLY A 5 -8.29 7.46 8.42
CA GLY A 5 -7.06 6.77 8.08
C GLY A 5 -7.32 5.65 7.07
N LEU A 6 -6.53 5.58 6.01
CA LEU A 6 -6.42 4.42 5.13
C LEU A 6 -5.02 3.82 5.31
N VAL A 7 -4.95 2.60 5.83
CA VAL A 7 -3.70 1.87 6.05
C VAL A 7 -3.66 0.65 5.14
N VAL A 8 -2.63 0.58 4.31
CA VAL A 8 -2.31 -0.54 3.44
C VAL A 8 -1.11 -1.29 4.01
N LEU A 9 -1.28 -2.60 4.17
CA LEU A 9 -0.28 -3.56 4.61
C LEU A 9 0.18 -4.34 3.38
N ASP A 10 1.20 -3.82 2.69
CA ASP A 10 1.64 -4.29 1.37
C ASP A 10 2.05 -5.77 1.40
N THR A 11 1.51 -6.57 0.47
CA THR A 11 1.69 -8.03 0.35
C THR A 11 1.19 -8.92 1.49
N LEU A 12 0.59 -8.35 2.54
CA LEU A 12 0.13 -9.12 3.69
C LEU A 12 -1.00 -10.10 3.29
N ARG A 13 -0.66 -11.39 3.26
CA ARG A 13 -1.61 -12.49 3.11
C ARG A 13 -2.65 -12.49 4.22
N LYS A 14 -3.87 -12.85 3.82
CA LYS A 14 -5.01 -12.96 4.73
C LYS A 14 -4.81 -13.99 5.85
N ASP A 15 -4.18 -15.13 5.58
CA ASP A 15 -3.93 -16.15 6.62
C ASP A 15 -2.96 -15.64 7.69
N ALA A 16 -1.87 -14.98 7.30
CA ALA A 16 -0.97 -14.31 8.25
C ALA A 16 -1.66 -13.18 9.03
N PHE A 17 -2.59 -12.45 8.38
CA PHE A 17 -3.41 -11.46 9.08
C PHE A 17 -4.31 -12.09 10.15
N GLU A 18 -4.95 -13.22 9.84
CA GLU A 18 -5.79 -13.98 10.78
C GLU A 18 -4.97 -14.48 11.99
N ASP A 19 -3.70 -14.86 11.78
CA ASP A 19 -2.83 -15.36 12.84
C ASP A 19 -2.28 -14.23 13.76
N TYR A 20 -1.99 -13.05 13.21
CA TYR A 20 -1.24 -12.02 13.93
C TYR A 20 -2.02 -10.75 14.29
N PHE A 21 -3.19 -10.50 13.70
CA PHE A 21 -3.93 -9.24 13.86
C PHE A 21 -5.26 -9.40 14.61
N GLU A 22 -5.39 -10.45 15.44
CA GLU A 22 -6.57 -10.68 16.29
C GLU A 22 -6.89 -9.52 17.25
N TRP A 23 -5.89 -8.66 17.51
CA TRP A 23 -6.01 -7.50 18.38
C TRP A 23 -6.72 -6.30 17.73
N LEU A 24 -6.88 -6.27 16.40
CA LEU A 24 -7.40 -5.12 15.66
C LEU A 24 -8.94 -5.05 15.74
N PRO A 25 -9.56 -4.09 16.45
CA PRO A 25 -11.02 -4.04 16.54
C PRO A 25 -11.66 -3.55 15.24
N GLY A 26 -12.89 -3.96 14.95
CA GLY A 26 -13.67 -3.41 13.86
C GLY A 26 -14.57 -4.42 13.13
N THR A 27 -15.08 -4.01 11.98
CA THR A 27 -15.84 -4.91 11.10
C THR A 27 -14.90 -5.57 10.10
N TYR A 28 -14.77 -6.88 10.20
CA TYR A 28 -13.96 -7.72 9.32
C TYR A 28 -14.76 -8.16 8.08
N TYR A 29 -14.13 -8.07 6.92
CA TYR A 29 -14.69 -8.48 5.64
C TYR A 29 -13.87 -9.65 5.05
N PRO A 30 -14.11 -10.90 5.49
CA PRO A 30 -13.29 -12.05 5.10
C PRO A 30 -13.34 -12.35 3.59
N ASN A 31 -14.38 -11.92 2.89
CA ASN A 31 -14.55 -12.13 1.45
C ASN A 31 -14.14 -10.89 0.63
N THR A 32 -13.02 -10.27 1.00
CA THR A 32 -12.46 -9.13 0.27
C THR A 32 -11.47 -9.57 -0.79
N TYR A 33 -11.58 -9.00 -1.99
CA TYR A 33 -10.74 -9.32 -3.14
C TYR A 33 -10.05 -8.08 -3.71
N SER A 34 -8.73 -8.19 -3.89
CA SER A 34 -7.96 -7.20 -4.64
C SER A 34 -8.37 -7.14 -6.10
N THR A 35 -8.26 -5.95 -6.68
CA THR A 35 -8.46 -5.73 -8.11
C THR A 35 -7.28 -6.21 -8.95
N ALA A 36 -6.14 -6.53 -8.32
CA ALA A 36 -4.96 -7.06 -8.97
C ALA A 36 -4.05 -7.82 -8.01
N ASN A 37 -3.14 -8.62 -8.55
CA ASN A 37 -2.08 -9.30 -7.79
C ASN A 37 -0.81 -8.45 -7.63
N TRP A 38 -0.88 -7.14 -7.86
CA TRP A 38 0.29 -6.26 -7.88
C TRP A 38 -0.03 -4.86 -7.40
N THR A 39 0.95 -4.22 -6.75
CA THR A 39 0.80 -2.94 -6.04
C THR A 39 0.18 -1.84 -6.90
N VAL A 40 0.79 -1.51 -8.05
CA VAL A 40 0.36 -0.38 -8.89
C VAL A 40 -1.12 -0.47 -9.28
N PRO A 41 -1.60 -1.56 -9.91
CA PRO A 41 -3.00 -1.64 -10.33
C PRO A 41 -3.98 -1.71 -9.15
N ALA A 42 -3.60 -2.33 -8.03
CA ALA A 42 -4.41 -2.36 -6.81
C ALA A 42 -4.58 -0.94 -6.23
N HIS A 43 -3.46 -0.23 -6.03
CA HIS A 43 -3.46 1.15 -5.54
C HIS A 43 -4.14 2.12 -6.49
N ALA A 44 -3.94 1.98 -7.81
CA ALA A 44 -4.64 2.81 -8.79
C ALA A 44 -6.16 2.67 -8.66
N SER A 45 -6.64 1.46 -8.35
CA SER A 45 -8.07 1.21 -8.14
C SER A 45 -8.57 1.83 -6.83
N LEU A 46 -7.79 1.70 -5.76
CA LEU A 46 -8.07 2.35 -4.47
C LEU A 46 -8.13 3.88 -4.58
N PHE A 47 -7.23 4.48 -5.36
CA PHE A 47 -7.06 5.93 -5.45
C PHE A 47 -7.99 6.57 -6.45
N THR A 48 -8.55 5.83 -7.41
CA THR A 48 -9.40 6.44 -8.46
C THR A 48 -10.83 5.96 -8.40
N GLY A 49 -11.10 4.83 -7.73
CA GLY A 49 -12.39 4.14 -7.80
C GLY A 49 -12.67 3.52 -9.16
N TYR A 50 -11.71 3.47 -10.08
CA TYR A 50 -11.81 2.81 -11.38
C TYR A 50 -10.91 1.59 -11.44
N TYR A 51 -11.15 0.67 -12.38
CA TYR A 51 -10.18 -0.40 -12.59
C TYR A 51 -8.89 0.14 -13.20
N SER A 52 -7.76 -0.46 -12.86
CA SER A 52 -6.43 -0.08 -13.35
C SER A 52 -6.31 0.09 -14.87
N THR A 53 -7.05 -0.72 -15.64
CA THR A 53 -7.12 -0.64 -17.10
C THR A 53 -7.89 0.57 -17.63
N GLU A 54 -8.80 1.14 -16.85
CA GLU A 54 -9.53 2.37 -17.22
C GLU A 54 -8.63 3.61 -17.08
N VAL A 55 -7.70 3.58 -16.13
CA VAL A 55 -6.80 4.71 -15.79
C VAL A 55 -5.35 4.51 -16.25
N ASN A 56 -5.10 3.47 -17.06
CA ASN A 56 -3.79 3.15 -17.64
C ASN A 56 -2.65 3.00 -16.60
N ALA A 57 -2.96 2.52 -15.39
CA ALA A 57 -1.99 2.23 -14.35
C ALA A 57 -1.76 0.71 -14.25
N THR A 58 -0.84 0.18 -15.06
CA THR A 58 -0.66 -1.26 -15.28
C THR A 58 0.81 -1.68 -15.15
N ALA A 59 1.11 -2.98 -15.30
CA ALA A 59 2.48 -3.49 -15.38
C ALA A 59 3.39 -2.79 -16.40
N LYS A 60 2.82 -2.14 -17.43
CA LYS A 60 3.57 -1.41 -18.46
C LYS A 60 3.54 0.11 -18.30
N SER A 61 2.76 0.61 -17.35
CA SER A 61 2.56 2.04 -17.10
C SER A 61 2.35 2.20 -15.60
N THR A 62 3.46 2.41 -14.89
CA THR A 62 3.51 2.31 -13.42
C THR A 62 3.20 3.62 -12.70
N SER A 63 2.83 4.66 -13.45
CA SER A 63 2.47 5.98 -12.95
C SER A 63 0.96 6.15 -12.87
N LEU A 64 0.47 6.88 -11.87
CA LEU A 64 -0.93 7.32 -11.76
C LEU A 64 -1.19 8.59 -12.59
N ASP A 65 -0.72 8.58 -13.83
CA ASP A 65 -0.92 9.66 -14.81
C ASP A 65 -2.29 9.49 -15.50
N THR A 66 -3.33 9.91 -14.80
CA THR A 66 -4.72 9.88 -15.29
C THR A 66 -5.36 11.26 -15.17
N PRO A 67 -6.19 11.69 -16.14
CA PRO A 67 -6.92 12.95 -16.06
C PRO A 67 -8.03 12.94 -14.99
N ASP A 68 -8.42 11.76 -14.49
CA ASP A 68 -9.43 11.65 -13.46
C ASP A 68 -8.89 12.15 -12.10
N PRO A 69 -9.75 12.79 -11.27
CA PRO A 69 -9.38 13.14 -9.90
C PRO A 69 -9.06 11.89 -9.09
N VAL A 70 -8.02 11.96 -8.28
CA VAL A 70 -7.68 10.88 -7.33
C VAL A 70 -8.25 11.18 -5.94
N LEU A 71 -8.32 10.15 -5.11
CA LEU A 71 -8.95 10.16 -3.79
C LEU A 71 -8.45 11.33 -2.93
N ALA A 72 -7.14 11.49 -2.80
CA ALA A 72 -6.58 12.58 -2.01
C ALA A 72 -6.91 13.97 -2.59
N GLU A 73 -7.02 14.13 -3.92
CA GLU A 73 -7.47 15.39 -4.53
C GLU A 73 -8.92 15.68 -4.14
N LEU A 74 -9.81 14.68 -4.18
CA LEU A 74 -11.21 14.82 -3.76
C LEU A 74 -11.34 15.24 -2.29
N PHE A 75 -10.51 14.68 -1.41
CA PHE A 75 -10.48 15.04 0.01
C PHE A 75 -9.94 16.46 0.23
N ARG A 76 -8.81 16.80 -0.41
CA ARG A 76 -8.21 18.13 -0.33
C ARG A 76 -9.15 19.22 -0.84
N ASP A 77 -9.80 18.98 -1.98
CA ASP A 77 -10.73 19.93 -2.58
C ASP A 77 -12.00 20.13 -1.72
N ALA A 78 -12.30 19.17 -0.84
CA ALA A 78 -13.34 19.28 0.19
C ALA A 78 -12.84 19.91 1.52
N GLY A 79 -11.59 20.36 1.59
CA GLY A 79 -11.01 21.06 2.74
C GLY A 79 -10.37 20.17 3.81
N PHE A 80 -10.18 18.88 3.54
CA PHE A 80 -9.41 17.99 4.41
C PHE A 80 -7.92 18.31 4.32
N ARG A 81 -7.19 18.11 5.43
CA ARG A 81 -5.72 17.97 5.37
C ARG A 81 -5.44 16.60 4.78
N THR A 82 -4.53 16.50 3.84
CA THR A 82 -4.19 15.23 3.21
C THR A 82 -2.72 14.91 3.47
N VAL A 83 -2.48 13.85 4.22
CA VAL A 83 -1.14 13.40 4.62
C VAL A 83 -0.92 11.98 4.11
N GLY A 84 0.25 11.71 3.55
CA GLY A 84 0.61 10.39 3.02
C GLY A 84 1.97 9.92 3.49
N TYR A 85 2.08 8.66 3.86
CA TYR A 85 3.35 7.99 4.14
C TYR A 85 3.40 6.71 3.33
N SER A 86 4.45 6.50 2.55
CA SER A 86 4.58 5.28 1.76
C SER A 86 6.00 4.74 1.78
N ALA A 87 6.17 3.51 2.26
CA ALA A 87 7.42 2.77 2.17
C ALA A 87 7.61 2.13 0.78
N ASN A 88 6.64 2.26 -0.13
CA ASN A 88 6.66 1.64 -1.45
C ASN A 88 7.13 2.55 -2.59
N PRO A 89 8.23 2.20 -3.30
CA PRO A 89 8.73 3.00 -4.43
C PRO A 89 7.74 3.11 -5.60
N ASN A 90 6.82 2.16 -5.76
CA ASN A 90 5.76 2.21 -6.75
C ASN A 90 4.60 3.12 -6.35
N VAL A 91 4.50 3.49 -5.08
CA VAL A 91 3.48 4.41 -4.53
C VAL A 91 4.23 5.62 -3.96
N SER A 92 4.81 6.44 -4.84
CA SER A 92 5.72 7.53 -4.50
C SER A 92 5.39 8.80 -5.28
N THR A 93 6.10 9.89 -4.97
CA THR A 93 6.04 11.13 -5.77
C THR A 93 6.43 10.90 -7.23
N LYS A 94 7.40 10.02 -7.49
CA LYS A 94 7.90 9.72 -8.85
C LYS A 94 6.89 8.96 -9.70
N THR A 95 5.99 8.20 -9.07
CA THR A 95 4.90 7.48 -9.76
C THR A 95 3.57 8.22 -9.67
N GLN A 96 3.57 9.49 -9.24
CA GLN A 96 2.40 10.38 -9.15
C GLN A 96 1.30 9.91 -8.18
N PHE A 97 1.59 8.99 -7.26
CA PHE A 97 0.63 8.59 -6.22
C PHE A 97 0.51 9.62 -5.09
N ASN A 98 1.41 10.62 -5.04
CA ASN A 98 1.34 11.74 -4.11
C ASN A 98 0.30 12.82 -4.52
N ARG A 99 -0.36 12.68 -5.67
CA ARG A 99 -1.36 13.64 -6.15
C ARG A 99 -2.45 13.87 -5.11
N GLY A 100 -2.68 15.14 -4.79
CA GLY A 100 -3.73 15.54 -3.84
C GLY A 100 -3.29 15.60 -2.38
N PHE A 101 -2.12 15.06 -2.03
CA PHE A 101 -1.56 15.19 -0.68
C PHE A 101 -0.95 16.58 -0.48
N GLU A 102 -1.24 17.21 0.66
CA GLU A 102 -0.55 18.42 1.13
C GLU A 102 0.86 18.07 1.64
N GLU A 103 0.98 16.92 2.29
CA GLU A 103 2.22 16.37 2.85
C GLU A 103 2.33 14.90 2.43
N PHE A 104 3.48 14.50 1.88
CA PHE A 104 3.71 13.12 1.45
C PHE A 104 5.17 12.72 1.68
N THR A 105 5.42 11.70 2.49
CA THR A 105 6.76 11.20 2.80
C THR A 105 7.07 9.96 1.96
N ASP A 106 8.12 10.06 1.15
CA ASP A 106 8.53 9.00 0.24
C ASP A 106 9.32 7.88 0.93
N PRO A 107 9.46 6.70 0.29
CA PRO A 107 10.19 5.55 0.85
C PRO A 107 11.64 5.84 1.23
N THR A 108 12.28 6.75 0.49
CA THR A 108 13.68 7.10 0.74
C THR A 108 13.84 7.87 2.05
N GLU A 109 12.89 8.78 2.32
CA GLU A 109 12.83 9.56 3.56
C GLU A 109 12.48 8.66 4.74
N LEU A 110 11.50 7.76 4.57
CA LEU A 110 11.12 6.82 5.64
C LEU A 110 12.26 5.87 6.04
N LYS A 111 13.02 5.33 5.08
CA LYS A 111 14.12 4.39 5.37
C LYS A 111 15.41 5.08 5.82
N ASN A 112 15.51 6.39 5.61
CA ASN A 112 16.69 7.19 5.97
C ASN A 112 16.28 8.58 6.50
N PRO A 113 15.60 8.66 7.66
CA PRO A 113 15.08 9.93 8.19
C PRO A 113 16.20 10.94 8.52
N GLU A 114 17.42 10.44 8.81
CA GLU A 114 18.61 11.28 9.04
C GLU A 114 19.48 11.46 7.77
N GLY A 115 19.06 10.90 6.63
CA GLY A 115 19.85 10.78 5.41
C GLY A 115 20.01 12.07 4.61
N THR A 116 21.10 12.17 3.83
CA THR A 116 21.32 13.25 2.87
C THR A 116 20.45 13.10 1.63
N ASP A 117 19.90 14.20 1.12
CA ASP A 117 19.06 14.29 -0.08
C ASP A 117 19.77 13.75 -1.33
N THR A 118 19.66 12.44 -1.58
CA THR A 118 20.45 11.75 -2.61
C THR A 118 19.57 11.07 -3.63
N MET A 119 19.97 11.18 -4.89
CA MET A 119 19.26 10.57 -6.01
C MET A 119 19.27 9.04 -5.88
N ASN A 120 18.08 8.41 -5.92
CA ASN A 120 17.94 6.96 -5.88
C ASN A 120 18.04 6.30 -7.28
N PRO A 121 19.12 5.53 -7.57
CA PRO A 121 19.33 4.96 -8.89
C PRO A 121 18.45 3.75 -9.22
N GLU A 122 17.91 3.02 -8.23
CA GLU A 122 16.96 1.92 -8.47
C GLU A 122 15.59 2.47 -8.83
N VAL A 123 15.15 3.52 -8.15
CA VAL A 123 13.92 4.21 -8.52
C VAL A 123 14.09 4.85 -9.89
N TYR A 124 15.25 5.46 -10.19
CA TYR A 124 15.54 5.96 -11.54
C TYR A 124 15.51 4.84 -12.59
N GLY A 125 16.16 3.71 -12.31
CA GLY A 125 16.18 2.54 -13.19
C GLY A 125 14.81 1.91 -13.40
N GLY A 126 13.96 1.87 -12.36
CA GLY A 126 12.60 1.34 -12.43
C GLY A 126 11.58 2.28 -13.09
N THR A 127 11.94 3.55 -13.29
CA THR A 127 11.07 4.58 -13.89
C THR A 127 11.52 5.01 -15.30
N THR A 128 12.62 4.44 -15.81
CA THR A 128 13.15 4.74 -17.14
C THR A 128 13.25 3.49 -18.00
N ASP A 129 13.04 3.66 -19.30
CA ASP A 129 13.30 2.68 -20.34
C ASP A 129 14.78 2.62 -20.77
N LYS A 130 15.64 3.45 -20.16
CA LYS A 130 17.08 3.52 -20.50
C LYS A 130 17.84 2.35 -19.91
N GLU A 131 18.74 1.79 -20.71
CA GLU A 131 19.63 0.71 -20.30
C GLU A 131 21.11 1.08 -20.50
N GLY A 132 22.00 0.32 -19.85
CA GLY A 132 23.45 0.42 -20.03
C GLY A 132 24.01 1.84 -19.83
N LEU A 133 24.87 2.30 -20.73
CA LEU A 133 25.49 3.63 -20.65
C LEU A 133 24.48 4.78 -20.68
N ALA A 134 23.33 4.61 -21.34
CA ALA A 134 22.29 5.64 -21.41
C ALA A 134 21.59 5.84 -20.06
N LEU A 135 21.41 4.75 -19.29
CA LEU A 135 20.92 4.80 -17.91
C LEU A 135 21.88 5.62 -17.04
N TYR A 136 23.18 5.34 -17.10
CA TYR A 136 24.19 6.05 -16.30
C TYR A 136 24.29 7.54 -16.65
N LEU A 137 24.28 7.88 -17.94
CA LEU A 137 24.31 9.29 -18.38
C LEU A 137 23.01 10.03 -18.01
N GLY A 138 21.88 9.33 -18.06
CA GLY A 138 20.59 9.83 -17.61
C GLY A 138 20.58 10.09 -16.10
N ALA A 139 21.05 9.14 -15.30
CA ALA A 139 21.14 9.26 -13.86
C ALA A 139 22.08 10.40 -13.46
N LEU A 140 23.24 10.53 -14.13
CA LEU A 140 24.18 11.63 -13.89
C LEU A 140 23.55 12.99 -14.22
N ARG A 141 22.75 13.06 -15.29
CA ARG A 141 22.02 14.27 -15.66
C ARG A 141 20.98 14.65 -14.61
N GLU A 142 20.21 13.69 -14.10
CA GLU A 142 19.27 13.92 -12.99
C GLU A 142 19.98 14.39 -11.73
N ILE A 143 21.10 13.76 -11.36
CA ILE A 143 21.90 14.15 -10.20
C ILE A 143 22.44 15.59 -10.31
N LEU A 144 22.74 16.04 -11.54
CA LEU A 144 23.31 17.37 -11.80
C LEU A 144 22.26 18.47 -11.98
N LEU A 145 21.04 18.12 -12.40
CA LEU A 145 19.97 19.08 -12.72
C LEU A 145 18.83 19.07 -11.71
N GLY A 146 18.71 18.01 -10.90
CA GLY A 146 17.72 17.90 -9.83
C GLY A 146 18.19 18.54 -8.53
N ASP A 147 17.23 18.74 -7.63
CA ASP A 147 17.49 19.13 -6.25
C ASP A 147 17.97 17.90 -5.47
N TYR A 148 19.21 17.49 -5.71
CA TYR A 148 19.89 16.44 -4.96
C TYR A 148 21.29 16.91 -4.56
N ASP A 149 21.78 16.42 -3.43
CA ASP A 149 23.18 16.56 -3.04
C ASP A 149 24.06 15.82 -4.05
N THR A 150 24.63 16.59 -4.99
CA THR A 150 25.33 16.09 -6.17
C THR A 150 26.52 15.18 -5.82
N ILE A 151 27.34 15.58 -4.85
CA ILE A 151 28.57 14.85 -4.50
C ILE A 151 28.26 13.52 -3.79
N PRO A 152 27.39 13.50 -2.75
CA PRO A 152 26.84 12.26 -2.19
C PRO A 152 26.20 11.35 -3.25
N SER A 153 25.34 11.89 -4.13
CA SER A 153 24.65 11.12 -5.17
C SER A 153 25.59 10.49 -6.21
N ILE A 154 26.67 11.18 -6.61
CA ILE A 154 27.68 10.62 -7.51
C ILE A 154 28.48 9.51 -6.80
N LYS A 155 28.87 9.71 -5.53
CA LYS A 155 29.58 8.68 -4.75
C LYS A 155 28.72 7.43 -4.58
N LEU A 156 27.43 7.61 -4.35
CA LEU A 156 26.41 6.57 -4.26
C LEU A 156 26.36 5.71 -5.54
N GLY A 157 26.21 6.36 -6.70
CA GLY A 157 26.11 5.68 -7.99
C GLY A 157 27.42 4.96 -8.40
N ILE A 158 28.58 5.54 -8.05
CA ILE A 158 29.89 4.88 -8.25
C ILE A 158 30.01 3.66 -7.34
N GLY A 159 29.61 3.76 -6.08
CA GLY A 159 29.63 2.64 -5.14
C GLY A 159 28.77 1.45 -5.61
N GLN A 160 27.54 1.71 -6.06
CA GLN A 160 26.65 0.67 -6.60
C GLN A 160 27.26 -0.13 -7.75
N LYS A 161 27.97 0.53 -8.66
CA LYS A 161 28.67 -0.13 -9.78
C LYS A 161 29.74 -1.12 -9.30
N PHE A 162 30.29 -0.93 -8.11
CA PHE A 162 31.30 -1.79 -7.49
C PHE A 162 30.74 -2.69 -6.37
N GLY A 163 29.42 -2.88 -6.32
CA GLY A 163 28.77 -3.80 -5.38
C GLY A 163 28.51 -3.21 -3.98
N TYR A 164 28.79 -1.92 -3.77
CA TYR A 164 28.36 -1.21 -2.56
C TYR A 164 26.89 -0.81 -2.73
N ARG A 165 25.99 -1.40 -1.93
CA ARG A 165 24.57 -1.06 -1.88
C ARG A 165 24.34 -0.09 -0.72
N PRO A 166 24.25 1.22 -0.96
CA PRO A 166 24.22 2.22 0.11
C PRO A 166 22.86 2.40 0.78
N TRP A 167 21.81 1.73 0.31
CA TRP A 167 20.51 1.68 0.99
C TRP A 167 20.55 0.61 2.10
N GLN A 168 21.57 0.68 2.95
CA GLN A 168 21.36 0.24 4.33
C GLN A 168 20.33 1.22 4.87
N LYS A 169 19.10 0.73 5.09
CA LYS A 169 18.14 1.41 5.95
C LYS A 169 18.95 1.93 7.15
N SER A 170 18.84 3.23 7.47
CA SER A 170 19.52 3.77 8.66
C SER A 170 18.81 3.35 9.95
N ILE A 171 17.69 2.64 9.78
CA ILE A 171 16.79 2.08 10.80
C ILE A 171 16.59 0.58 10.52
N ASP A 172 16.04 -0.15 11.48
CA ASP A 172 15.95 -1.61 11.42
C ASP A 172 14.71 -2.14 10.66
N ASP A 173 13.91 -1.27 10.03
CA ASP A 173 12.67 -1.63 9.32
C ASP A 173 12.49 -0.87 7.99
N ASP A 174 11.36 -1.07 7.30
CA ASP A 174 11.05 -0.42 6.01
C ASP A 174 10.46 0.99 6.13
N GLY A 175 10.43 1.55 7.34
CA GLY A 175 9.88 2.87 7.63
C GLY A 175 8.74 2.88 8.65
N ALA A 176 8.19 1.71 9.04
CA ALA A 176 7.07 1.67 9.97
C ALA A 176 7.36 2.35 11.32
N SER A 177 8.57 2.27 11.86
CA SER A 177 8.94 2.99 13.08
C SER A 177 8.89 4.51 12.91
N VAL A 178 9.31 5.03 11.75
CA VAL A 178 9.22 6.46 11.43
C VAL A 178 7.75 6.87 11.28
N VAL A 179 6.95 6.07 10.57
CA VAL A 179 5.50 6.32 10.44
C VAL A 179 4.82 6.34 11.80
N ARG A 180 5.18 5.43 12.70
CA ARG A 180 4.68 5.41 14.08
C ARG A 180 4.96 6.73 14.79
N ASP A 181 6.20 7.19 14.75
CA ASP A 181 6.62 8.41 15.45
C ASP A 181 5.93 9.66 14.86
N GLU A 182 5.79 9.73 13.52
CA GLU A 182 5.09 10.81 12.83
C GLU A 182 3.58 10.83 13.16
N ILE A 183 2.92 9.67 13.17
CA ILE A 183 1.50 9.56 13.52
C ILE A 183 1.26 9.85 15.00
N GLU A 184 2.16 9.44 15.90
CA GLU A 184 2.07 9.77 17.33
C GLU A 184 2.20 11.28 17.58
N ALA A 185 3.02 11.98 16.77
CA ALA A 185 3.19 13.43 16.86
C ALA A 185 2.06 14.23 16.20
N ASP A 186 1.27 13.63 15.31
CA ASP A 186 0.25 14.31 14.52
C ASP A 186 -1.11 14.34 15.23
N HIS A 187 -1.49 15.50 15.75
CA HIS A 187 -2.79 15.75 16.39
C HIS A 187 -3.64 16.72 15.54
N PRO A 188 -4.43 16.22 14.57
CA PRO A 188 -5.10 17.05 13.57
C PRO A 188 -6.18 17.98 14.16
N ALA A 189 -6.02 19.29 13.92
CA ALA A 189 -6.95 20.33 14.38
C ALA A 189 -8.13 20.60 13.42
N ARG A 190 -8.19 19.91 12.27
CA ARG A 190 -9.25 20.00 11.26
C ARG A 190 -9.53 18.63 10.65
N ASN A 191 -10.50 18.56 9.73
CA ASN A 191 -10.76 17.32 8.97
C ASN A 191 -9.48 16.84 8.30
N GLN A 192 -9.22 15.53 8.34
CA GLN A 192 -7.97 14.95 7.83
C GLN A 192 -8.22 13.61 7.14
N PHE A 193 -7.52 13.39 6.04
CA PHE A 193 -7.34 12.10 5.41
C PHE A 193 -5.87 11.73 5.44
N THR A 194 -5.57 10.58 6.04
CA THR A 194 -4.21 10.06 6.16
C THR A 194 -4.11 8.75 5.43
N PHE A 195 -3.13 8.63 4.54
CA PHE A 195 -2.77 7.41 3.86
C PHE A 195 -1.45 6.87 4.41
N VAL A 196 -1.42 5.59 4.75
CA VAL A 196 -0.22 4.89 5.20
C VAL A 196 -0.05 3.62 4.38
N ASN A 197 1.12 3.43 3.76
CA ASN A 197 1.48 2.20 3.06
C ASN A 197 2.75 1.59 3.66
N LEU A 198 2.57 0.50 4.39
CA LEU A 198 3.60 -0.24 5.12
C LEU A 198 4.08 -1.43 4.29
N MET A 199 5.39 -1.67 4.26
CA MET A 199 6.02 -2.68 3.39
C MET A 199 6.72 -3.81 4.14
N GLU A 200 6.56 -3.90 5.45
CA GLU A 200 7.33 -4.82 6.29
C GLU A 200 7.07 -6.29 5.93
N ALA A 201 5.90 -6.63 5.37
CA ALA A 201 5.60 -7.98 4.88
C ALA A 201 6.04 -8.23 3.42
N HIS A 202 6.50 -7.20 2.68
CA HIS A 202 6.98 -7.32 1.31
C HIS A 202 8.46 -7.70 1.30
N THR A 203 8.89 -8.43 0.27
CA THR A 203 10.28 -8.83 0.10
C THR A 203 11.24 -7.65 -0.18
N PRO A 204 12.48 -7.61 0.33
CA PRO A 204 13.14 -8.58 1.18
C PRO A 204 12.52 -8.66 2.59
N TYR A 205 12.30 -9.88 3.08
CA TYR A 205 11.85 -10.09 4.45
C TYR A 205 13.01 -9.84 5.39
N ASP A 206 12.96 -8.71 6.07
CA ASP A 206 14.05 -8.14 6.87
C ASP A 206 13.50 -7.42 8.11
N PRO A 207 12.80 -8.13 9.03
CA PRO A 207 12.34 -7.52 10.28
C PRO A 207 13.53 -7.33 11.25
N PRO A 208 13.36 -6.50 12.30
CA PRO A 208 14.37 -6.36 13.35
C PRO A 208 14.83 -7.70 13.92
N ALA A 209 16.08 -7.76 14.36
CA ALA A 209 16.75 -9.02 14.75
C ALA A 209 16.02 -9.80 15.87
N GLU A 210 15.29 -9.13 16.74
CA GLU A 210 14.47 -9.74 17.80
C GLU A 210 13.23 -10.48 17.28
N PHE A 211 12.78 -10.16 16.06
CA PHE A 211 11.70 -10.84 15.35
C PHE A 211 12.24 -11.89 14.38
N SER A 212 13.45 -11.74 13.83
CA SER A 212 13.99 -12.69 12.85
C SER A 212 14.38 -14.05 13.45
N THR A 213 13.91 -15.13 12.83
CA THR A 213 14.31 -16.53 13.09
C THR A 213 15.26 -17.07 12.02
N VAL A 214 15.62 -16.25 11.03
CA VAL A 214 16.56 -16.58 9.97
C VAL A 214 17.83 -15.73 10.09
N ASP A 215 18.97 -16.30 9.70
CA ASP A 215 20.29 -15.68 9.91
C ASP A 215 20.54 -14.43 9.04
N GLU A 216 19.78 -14.26 7.96
CA GLU A 216 19.96 -13.17 6.99
C GLU A 216 18.63 -12.83 6.29
N PRO A 217 18.48 -11.60 5.76
CA PRO A 217 17.29 -11.19 5.02
C PRO A 217 17.00 -12.09 3.82
N VAL A 218 15.72 -12.35 3.56
CA VAL A 218 15.31 -13.26 2.48
C VAL A 218 14.61 -12.50 1.36
N SER A 219 15.18 -12.55 0.15
CA SER A 219 14.60 -11.95 -1.05
C SER A 219 13.95 -13.00 -1.95
N VAL A 220 12.71 -12.76 -2.38
CA VAL A 220 12.00 -13.57 -3.38
C VAL A 220 11.70 -12.69 -4.58
N THR A 221 12.44 -12.88 -5.66
CA THR A 221 12.37 -12.06 -6.87
C THR A 221 11.51 -12.73 -7.95
N LEU A 222 11.28 -12.00 -9.06
CA LEU A 222 10.65 -12.56 -10.25
C LEU A 222 11.37 -13.81 -10.80
N GLN A 223 12.70 -13.89 -10.64
CA GLN A 223 13.47 -15.08 -11.08
C GLN A 223 13.09 -16.32 -10.26
N ASN A 224 12.84 -16.15 -8.97
CA ASN A 224 12.44 -17.25 -8.07
C ASN A 224 11.08 -17.84 -8.43
N MET A 225 10.22 -17.08 -9.11
CA MET A 225 8.96 -17.61 -9.63
C MET A 225 9.20 -18.70 -10.69
N VAL A 226 10.23 -18.54 -11.53
CA VAL A 226 10.54 -19.46 -12.63
C VAL A 226 11.42 -20.61 -12.16
N GLU A 227 12.43 -20.30 -11.35
CA GLU A 227 13.46 -21.25 -10.93
C GLU A 227 13.14 -21.95 -9.61
N GLY A 228 12.15 -21.43 -8.86
CA GLY A 228 11.90 -21.82 -7.48
C GLY A 228 12.84 -21.10 -6.51
N VAL A 229 12.84 -21.60 -5.28
CA VAL A 229 13.73 -21.14 -4.19
C VAL A 229 14.50 -22.32 -3.64
N ASP A 230 15.72 -22.07 -3.17
CA ASP A 230 16.59 -23.12 -2.64
C ASP A 230 16.07 -23.72 -1.33
N ASP A 231 15.54 -22.87 -0.43
CA ASP A 231 14.99 -23.27 0.87
C ASP A 231 13.58 -22.69 1.07
N PRO A 232 12.52 -23.40 0.63
CA PRO A 232 11.13 -23.00 0.81
C PRO A 232 10.73 -22.71 2.25
N GLU A 233 11.26 -23.46 3.21
CA GLU A 233 10.90 -23.31 4.63
C GLU A 233 11.56 -22.08 5.23
N LYS A 234 12.80 -21.76 4.84
CA LYS A 234 13.44 -20.48 5.21
C LYS A 234 12.63 -19.29 4.72
N VAL A 235 12.12 -19.33 3.48
CA VAL A 235 11.29 -18.25 2.92
C VAL A 235 9.99 -18.08 3.72
N ARG A 236 9.29 -19.18 4.02
CA ARG A 236 8.06 -19.13 4.81
C ARG A 236 8.28 -18.58 6.21
N ARG A 237 9.33 -19.01 6.91
CA ARG A 237 9.69 -18.48 8.24
C ARG A 237 10.03 -16.99 8.17
N ALA A 238 10.79 -16.57 7.17
CA ALA A 238 11.16 -15.16 7.02
C ALA A 238 9.92 -14.26 6.77
N TYR A 239 8.98 -14.70 5.93
CA TYR A 239 7.70 -14.02 5.74
C TYR A 239 6.88 -13.97 7.03
N ASP A 240 6.83 -15.08 7.79
CA ASP A 240 6.13 -15.17 9.07
C ASP A 240 6.69 -14.20 10.12
N ASP A 241 8.02 -14.12 10.24
CA ASP A 241 8.71 -13.17 11.11
C ASP A 241 8.40 -11.72 10.73
N ALA A 242 8.38 -11.44 9.42
CA ALA A 242 8.05 -10.14 8.86
C ALA A 242 6.59 -9.73 9.14
N ALA A 243 5.63 -10.65 8.95
CA ALA A 243 4.21 -10.42 9.25
C ALA A 243 3.96 -10.21 10.76
N ARG A 244 4.65 -10.98 11.61
CA ARG A 244 4.60 -10.84 13.07
C ARG A 244 5.15 -9.48 13.53
N TYR A 245 6.25 -9.03 12.92
CA TYR A 245 6.78 -7.70 13.18
C TYR A 245 5.84 -6.58 12.68
N LEU A 246 5.30 -6.71 11.47
CA LEU A 246 4.33 -5.76 10.92
C LEU A 246 3.13 -5.60 11.85
N SER A 247 2.57 -6.70 12.36
CA SER A 247 1.50 -6.66 13.36
C SER A 247 1.92 -5.90 14.63
N HIS A 248 3.12 -6.16 15.14
CA HIS A 248 3.64 -5.50 16.33
C HIS A 248 3.75 -3.98 16.16
N VAL A 249 4.43 -3.51 15.11
CA VAL A 249 4.63 -2.07 14.89
C VAL A 249 3.33 -1.38 14.49
N TYR A 250 2.48 -2.03 13.70
CA TYR A 250 1.19 -1.49 13.29
C TYR A 250 0.25 -1.30 14.47
N LYS A 251 0.32 -2.14 15.51
CA LYS A 251 -0.48 -1.96 16.72
C LYS A 251 -0.28 -0.59 17.35
N SER A 252 0.96 -0.13 17.49
CA SER A 252 1.25 1.19 18.03
C SER A 252 0.77 2.31 17.10
N ILE A 253 0.94 2.17 15.78
CA ILE A 253 0.41 3.13 14.80
C ILE A 253 -1.12 3.23 14.93
N PHE A 254 -1.80 2.09 14.96
CA PHE A 254 -3.25 2.02 15.07
C PHE A 254 -3.76 2.63 16.37
N GLU A 255 -3.11 2.37 17.52
CA GLU A 255 -3.51 2.94 18.82
C GLU A 255 -3.45 4.48 18.80
N SER A 256 -2.40 5.06 18.21
CA SER A 256 -2.30 6.52 18.00
C SER A 256 -3.39 7.04 17.06
N MET A 257 -3.64 6.36 15.93
CA MET A 257 -4.72 6.74 15.02
C MET A 257 -6.09 6.62 15.70
N ALA A 258 -6.36 5.55 16.45
CA ALA A 258 -7.65 5.32 17.08
C ALA A 258 -7.98 6.36 18.16
N ALA A 259 -6.97 7.01 18.76
CA ALA A 259 -7.17 8.11 19.69
C ALA A 259 -7.67 9.39 19.00
N ASP A 260 -7.25 9.64 17.76
CA ASP A 260 -7.46 10.90 17.05
C ASP A 260 -8.29 10.78 15.77
N TYR A 261 -8.68 9.59 15.32
CA TYR A 261 -9.41 9.42 14.07
C TYR A 261 -10.84 8.96 14.36
N ASP A 262 -11.76 9.24 13.44
CA ASP A 262 -13.13 8.73 13.51
C ASP A 262 -13.21 7.33 12.89
N TYR A 263 -12.45 7.11 11.81
CA TYR A 263 -12.37 5.84 11.11
C TYR A 263 -10.93 5.49 10.75
N VAL A 264 -10.58 4.21 10.91
CA VAL A 264 -9.36 3.62 10.34
C VAL A 264 -9.78 2.43 9.48
N VAL A 265 -9.39 2.47 8.20
CA VAL A 265 -9.61 1.39 7.24
C VAL A 265 -8.28 0.71 7.00
N THR A 266 -8.16 -0.54 7.44
CA THR A 266 -6.95 -1.36 7.32
C THR A 266 -7.17 -2.43 6.27
N LEU A 267 -6.27 -2.57 5.31
CA LEU A 267 -6.35 -3.59 4.27
C LEU A 267 -4.97 -4.03 3.78
N SER A 268 -4.93 -5.10 2.99
CA SER A 268 -3.78 -5.39 2.13
C SER A 268 -4.15 -5.14 0.67
N ASP A 269 -3.20 -4.67 -0.12
CA ASP A 269 -3.38 -4.42 -1.55
C ASP A 269 -3.37 -5.72 -2.37
N HIS A 270 -2.55 -6.69 -2.00
CA HIS A 270 -2.53 -8.06 -2.50
C HIS A 270 -1.77 -8.96 -1.51
N GLY A 271 -1.78 -10.27 -1.71
CA GLY A 271 -0.98 -11.20 -0.91
C GLY A 271 0.32 -11.64 -1.59
N GLU A 272 0.83 -12.81 -1.20
CA GLU A 272 2.13 -13.33 -1.61
C GLU A 272 2.09 -14.85 -1.81
N MET A 273 2.71 -15.36 -2.90
CA MET A 273 2.86 -16.81 -3.08
C MET A 273 4.08 -17.30 -2.31
N LEU A 274 3.89 -18.34 -1.50
CA LEU A 274 4.93 -18.94 -0.65
C LEU A 274 5.16 -20.41 -1.02
N GLY A 275 5.15 -20.71 -2.32
CA GLY A 275 5.40 -22.03 -2.89
C GLY A 275 4.15 -22.84 -3.22
N GLU A 276 2.95 -22.35 -2.92
CA GLU A 276 1.71 -23.00 -3.34
C GLU A 276 1.66 -23.08 -4.87
N HIS A 277 1.19 -24.23 -5.38
CA HIS A 277 1.21 -24.54 -6.82
C HIS A 277 2.60 -24.44 -7.48
N GLY A 278 3.67 -24.47 -6.68
CA GLY A 278 5.05 -24.32 -7.17
C GLY A 278 5.40 -22.89 -7.59
N MET A 279 4.61 -21.89 -7.19
CA MET A 279 4.88 -20.48 -7.51
C MET A 279 5.34 -19.72 -6.27
N TRP A 280 6.14 -18.69 -6.54
CA TRP A 280 6.72 -17.78 -5.56
C TRP A 280 6.56 -16.36 -6.08
N ASN A 281 6.58 -15.36 -5.19
CA ASN A 281 6.33 -13.97 -5.53
C ASN A 281 4.84 -13.72 -5.94
N HIS A 282 4.48 -12.46 -6.18
CA HIS A 282 3.11 -12.03 -6.44
C HIS A 282 2.87 -11.60 -7.90
N THR A 283 3.90 -11.61 -8.74
CA THR A 283 3.85 -11.09 -10.12
C THR A 283 3.05 -11.91 -11.14
N TYR A 284 2.57 -13.12 -10.80
CA TYR A 284 1.81 -13.98 -11.72
C TYR A 284 0.70 -14.79 -11.04
N GLY A 285 -0.43 -14.91 -11.74
CA GLY A 285 -1.59 -15.68 -11.30
C GLY A 285 -2.64 -14.82 -10.60
N LEU A 286 -3.81 -15.41 -10.38
CA LEU A 286 -4.96 -14.79 -9.68
C LEU A 286 -5.47 -15.71 -8.57
N TYR A 287 -4.54 -16.37 -7.88
CA TYR A 287 -4.85 -17.30 -6.81
C TYR A 287 -5.34 -16.55 -5.57
N SER A 288 -6.07 -17.24 -4.70
CA SER A 288 -6.62 -16.63 -3.48
C SER A 288 -5.53 -16.09 -2.56
N GLN A 289 -4.34 -16.72 -2.54
CA GLN A 289 -3.17 -16.25 -1.78
C GLN A 289 -2.71 -14.85 -2.20
N LEU A 290 -2.98 -14.45 -3.45
CA LEU A 290 -2.64 -13.13 -3.98
C LEU A 290 -3.82 -12.16 -3.93
N THR A 291 -5.04 -12.66 -4.10
CA THR A 291 -6.20 -11.80 -4.37
C THR A 291 -7.19 -11.72 -3.22
N ASN A 292 -7.29 -12.72 -2.33
CA ASN A 292 -8.16 -12.62 -1.15
C ASN A 292 -7.37 -11.99 0.01
N VAL A 293 -7.66 -10.73 0.27
CA VAL A 293 -6.88 -9.86 1.16
C VAL A 293 -7.66 -9.51 2.43
N PRO A 294 -6.98 -9.19 3.54
CA PRO A 294 -7.64 -8.64 4.71
C PRO A 294 -8.25 -7.26 4.43
N LEU A 295 -9.40 -6.99 5.06
CA LEU A 295 -10.03 -5.68 5.15
C LEU A 295 -10.77 -5.58 6.48
N VAL A 296 -10.45 -4.54 7.25
CA VAL A 296 -11.14 -4.16 8.47
C VAL A 296 -11.49 -2.69 8.40
N ILE A 297 -12.75 -2.36 8.71
CA ILE A 297 -13.19 -0.98 8.90
C ILE A 297 -13.46 -0.80 10.38
N THR A 298 -12.67 0.07 11.02
CA THR A 298 -12.80 0.38 12.43
C THR A 298 -13.48 1.74 12.60
N ASP A 299 -14.60 1.75 13.33
CA ASP A 299 -15.17 2.97 13.91
C ASP A 299 -14.50 3.20 15.26
N CYS A 300 -13.68 4.24 15.37
CA CYS A 300 -12.86 4.48 16.55
C CYS A 300 -13.68 4.91 17.77
N SER A 301 -14.98 5.19 17.60
CA SER A 301 -15.91 5.40 18.71
C SER A 301 -16.46 4.11 19.32
N GLU A 302 -16.29 2.96 18.66
CA GLU A 302 -16.83 1.64 19.06
C GLU A 302 -15.74 0.55 19.11
N LEU A 303 -14.62 0.79 19.80
CA LEU A 303 -13.48 -0.13 19.86
C LEU A 303 -13.73 -1.45 20.63
N ASP A 304 -14.78 -1.52 21.44
CA ASP A 304 -15.10 -2.70 22.27
C ASP A 304 -15.86 -3.80 21.50
N ALA A 305 -16.18 -3.58 20.22
CA ALA A 305 -16.97 -4.50 19.41
C ALA A 305 -16.30 -4.82 18.07
N SER A 306 -16.18 -6.12 17.78
CA SER A 306 -15.79 -6.61 16.46
C SER A 306 -16.93 -7.39 15.81
N PHE A 307 -17.13 -7.16 14.52
CA PHE A 307 -18.17 -7.80 13.72
C PHE A 307 -17.56 -8.48 12.50
N VAL A 308 -18.28 -9.45 11.94
CA VAL A 308 -17.91 -10.09 10.67
C VAL A 308 -19.02 -9.85 9.67
N ASP A 309 -18.66 -9.36 8.49
CA ASP A 309 -19.55 -9.18 7.35
C ASP A 309 -19.07 -10.02 6.16
N GLU A 310 -19.78 -11.11 5.88
CA GLU A 310 -19.38 -12.08 4.87
C GLU A 310 -19.71 -11.66 3.43
N ARG A 311 -20.28 -10.47 3.21
CA ARG A 311 -20.56 -9.99 1.85
C ARG A 311 -19.25 -9.93 1.03
N PRO A 312 -19.26 -10.36 -0.24
CA PRO A 312 -18.11 -10.16 -1.12
C PRO A 312 -17.82 -8.66 -1.30
N VAL A 313 -16.56 -8.28 -1.14
CA VAL A 313 -16.08 -6.90 -1.30
C VAL A 313 -14.92 -6.88 -2.29
N SER A 314 -14.85 -5.88 -3.15
CA SER A 314 -13.67 -5.60 -3.97
C SER A 314 -12.94 -4.37 -3.43
N LEU A 315 -11.61 -4.30 -3.58
CA LEU A 315 -10.86 -3.11 -3.16
C LEU A 315 -11.33 -1.82 -3.86
N VAL A 316 -11.95 -1.88 -5.03
CA VAL A 316 -12.56 -0.69 -5.66
C VAL A 316 -13.73 -0.11 -4.85
N ASP A 317 -14.40 -0.93 -4.02
CA ASP A 317 -15.47 -0.53 -3.10
C ASP A 317 -14.95 0.35 -1.95
N VAL A 318 -13.67 0.20 -1.60
CA VAL A 318 -13.04 1.00 -0.53
C VAL A 318 -12.99 2.48 -0.90
N HIS A 319 -12.72 2.81 -2.17
CA HIS A 319 -12.78 4.19 -2.65
C HIS A 319 -14.14 4.84 -2.38
N ARG A 320 -15.23 4.14 -2.75
CA ARG A 320 -16.59 4.62 -2.50
C ARG A 320 -16.88 4.75 -1.01
N THR A 321 -16.44 3.78 -0.23
CA THR A 321 -16.62 3.73 1.22
C THR A 321 -15.97 4.93 1.92
N LEU A 322 -14.72 5.25 1.59
CA LEU A 322 -13.99 6.39 2.16
C LEU A 322 -14.67 7.73 1.85
N LEU A 323 -15.16 7.90 0.62
CA LEU A 323 -15.93 9.09 0.24
C LEU A 323 -17.20 9.21 1.08
N GLU A 324 -17.94 8.13 1.30
CA GLU A 324 -19.17 8.17 2.09
C GLU A 324 -18.92 8.42 3.58
N LEU A 325 -17.85 7.85 4.15
CA LEU A 325 -17.41 8.16 5.53
C LEU A 325 -17.06 9.64 5.69
N ALA A 326 -16.49 10.25 4.65
CA ALA A 326 -16.17 11.68 4.60
C ALA A 326 -17.37 12.59 4.25
N GLY A 327 -18.54 12.02 3.91
CA GLY A 327 -19.70 12.78 3.44
C GLY A 327 -19.52 13.38 2.04
N LEU A 328 -18.62 12.82 1.23
CA LEU A 328 -18.30 13.24 -0.12
C LEU A 328 -19.04 12.40 -1.17
N SER A 329 -19.12 12.93 -2.39
CA SER A 329 -19.70 12.24 -3.53
C SER A 329 -18.87 12.48 -4.78
N ALA A 330 -18.37 11.39 -5.37
CA ALA A 330 -17.67 11.39 -6.64
C ALA A 330 -17.99 10.09 -7.41
N PRO A 331 -17.74 10.07 -8.74
CA PRO A 331 -17.80 8.84 -9.51
C PRO A 331 -16.90 7.75 -8.92
N SER A 332 -17.41 6.53 -8.87
CA SER A 332 -16.68 5.33 -8.45
C SER A 332 -17.33 4.13 -9.12
N ARG A 333 -16.54 3.11 -9.47
CA ARG A 333 -17.04 1.78 -9.87
C ARG A 333 -17.41 0.93 -8.67
N GLY A 334 -16.90 1.27 -7.49
CA GLY A 334 -17.15 0.57 -6.24
C GLY A 334 -18.51 0.86 -5.62
N TRP A 335 -18.99 -0.11 -4.85
CA TRP A 335 -20.17 -0.05 -4.00
C TRP A 335 -19.79 0.36 -2.58
N THR A 336 -20.77 0.70 -1.74
CA THR A 336 -20.52 1.00 -0.33
C THR A 336 -20.32 -0.28 0.48
N SER A 337 -19.13 -0.41 1.07
CA SER A 337 -18.87 -1.31 2.20
C SER A 337 -19.13 -0.52 3.50
N GLY A 338 -19.84 -1.07 4.48
CA GLY A 338 -19.92 -0.44 5.81
C GLY A 338 -21.11 0.45 6.18
N ARG A 339 -22.27 0.37 5.50
CA ARG A 339 -23.55 0.74 6.16
C ARG A 339 -24.54 -0.40 6.08
N ARG A 340 -25.23 -0.68 7.20
CA ARG A 340 -26.53 -1.35 7.19
C ARG A 340 -27.51 -0.43 6.45
N SER A 341 -27.47 -0.45 5.12
CA SER A 341 -28.65 -0.08 4.33
C SER A 341 -29.69 -1.16 4.61
N THR A 342 -30.84 -0.78 5.18
CA THR A 342 -32.07 -1.54 4.93
C THR A 342 -32.11 -1.83 3.42
N PRO A 343 -32.33 -3.09 2.98
CA PRO A 343 -32.27 -3.41 1.56
C PRO A 343 -33.25 -2.49 0.82
N SER A 344 -32.74 -1.62 -0.06
CA SER A 344 -33.62 -0.99 -1.04
C SER A 344 -34.09 -2.11 -1.96
N THR A 345 -35.40 -2.27 -2.04
CA THR A 345 -36.07 -3.38 -2.72
C THR A 345 -36.14 -3.21 -4.25
N ASP A 346 -35.42 -2.25 -4.82
CA ASP A 346 -35.61 -1.80 -6.20
C ASP A 346 -34.49 -2.21 -7.16
N CYS A 347 -34.03 -3.47 -7.10
CA CYS A 347 -33.13 -4.01 -8.13
C CYS A 347 -33.78 -4.99 -9.12
N TRP A 348 -35.11 -5.22 -9.05
CA TRP A 348 -35.80 -6.13 -9.98
C TRP A 348 -37.20 -5.67 -10.41
N SER A 349 -37.33 -4.43 -10.89
CA SER A 349 -38.51 -4.03 -11.67
C SER A 349 -38.13 -3.60 -13.09
N SER A 350 -37.51 -4.52 -13.84
CA SER A 350 -37.48 -4.40 -15.29
C SER A 350 -38.91 -4.52 -15.81
N THR A 351 -39.43 -3.39 -16.28
CA THR A 351 -40.73 -3.29 -16.94
C THR A 351 -40.68 -4.05 -18.25
N VAL A 352 -41.20 -5.27 -18.28
CA VAL A 352 -41.56 -5.94 -19.54
C VAL A 352 -42.87 -5.31 -20.01
N SER A 353 -42.78 -4.29 -20.87
CA SER A 353 -43.92 -3.90 -21.70
C SER A 353 -44.00 -4.87 -22.87
N SER A 354 -44.82 -5.92 -22.76
CA SER A 354 -45.25 -6.67 -23.94
C SER A 354 -46.39 -5.88 -24.61
N SER A 355 -46.06 -5.32 -25.77
CA SER A 355 -47.05 -4.78 -26.71
C SER A 355 -47.97 -5.91 -27.18
N GLN A 356 -49.28 -5.67 -27.05
CA GLN A 356 -50.31 -6.46 -27.69
C GLN A 356 -50.20 -6.35 -29.21
N HIS A 357 -50.18 -7.48 -29.90
CA HIS A 357 -50.79 -7.67 -31.20
C HIS A 357 -51.30 -9.10 -31.32
#